data_AF-A0A514ZZP2-F1
#
_entry.id   AF-A0A514ZZP2-F1
#
_cell.length_a   1.000
_cell.length_b   1.000
_cell.length_c   1.000
_cell.angle_alpha   90.00
_cell.angle_beta   90.00
_cell.angle_gamma   90.00
#
_symmetry.space_group_name_H-M   'P 1'
#
loop_
_entity.id
_entity.type
_entity.pdbx_description
1 polymer ?
#
loop_
_entity_poly.entity_id
_entity_poly.type
_entity_poly.pdbx_seq_one_letter_code
_entity_poly.pdbx_strand_id
1 'polypeptide(L)' 'MQALPGLEGANRIHTYFDNDKAGRATYGQLRSANFPVYDRSCLYADYNDFNDMIRQRPVQNPL' A
#
# COMPACT_ATOMS: atom_id res chain seq x y z
N MET A 1 -12.59 3.55 13.34
CA MET A 1 -12.67 4.34 12.09
C MET A 1 -12.60 3.34 10.94
N GLN A 2 -13.72 3.07 10.26
CA GLN A 2 -13.74 2.13 9.13
C GLN A 2 -13.46 2.91 7.85
N ALA A 3 -12.40 2.53 7.14
CA ALA A 3 -12.08 3.10 5.82
C ALA A 3 -12.99 2.56 4.70
N LEU A 4 -13.70 1.45 4.96
CA LEU A 4 -14.55 0.74 4.00
C LEU A 4 -15.66 1.59 3.36
N PRO A 5 -16.43 2.42 4.09
CA PRO A 5 -17.50 3.23 3.48
C PRO A 5 -16.96 4.27 2.48
N GLY A 6 -15.72 4.74 2.67
CA GLY A 6 -15.08 5.67 1.74
C GLY A 6 -14.55 5.01 0.47
N LEU A 7 -14.43 3.68 0.46
CA LEU A 7 -13.87 2.91 -0.65
C LEU A 7 -14.95 2.37 -1.60
N GLU A 8 -16.22 2.31 -1.18
CA GLU A 8 -17.34 1.80 -2.00
C GLU A 8 -17.62 2.63 -3.26
N GLY A 9 -17.18 3.90 -3.31
CA GLY A 9 -17.29 4.76 -4.49
C GLY A 9 -16.02 4.86 -5.35
N ALA A 10 -14.93 4.21 -4.92
CA ALA A 10 -13.64 4.36 -5.59
C ALA A 10 -13.51 3.40 -6.78
N ASN A 11 -13.35 3.93 -7.98
CA ASN A 11 -13.10 3.13 -9.19
C ASN A 11 -11.76 2.38 -9.15
N ARG A 12 -10.82 2.86 -8.32
CA ARG A 12 -9.49 2.29 -8.17
C ARG A 12 -8.91 2.62 -6.81
N ILE A 13 -8.47 1.60 -6.09
CA ILE A 13 -7.88 1.73 -4.76
C ILE A 13 -6.42 1.29 -4.84
N HIS A 14 -5.50 2.22 -4.67
CA HIS A 14 -4.07 1.90 -4.63
C HIS A 14 -3.67 1.60 -3.19
N THR A 15 -3.18 0.38 -2.93
CA THR A 15 -2.80 -0.06 -1.59
C THR A 15 -1.30 -0.05 -1.42
N TYR A 16 -0.81 0.75 -0.47
CA TYR A 16 0.60 0.86 -0.08
C TYR A 16 0.76 0.27 1.33
N PHE A 17 0.58 -1.04 1.45
CA PHE A 17 0.73 -1.74 2.72
C PHE A 17 2.19 -2.08 3.02
N ASP A 18 2.47 -2.32 4.30
CA ASP A 18 3.76 -2.86 4.71
C ASP A 18 4.01 -4.22 4.04
N ASN A 19 5.27 -4.50 3.69
CA ASN A 19 5.70 -5.76 3.09
C ASN A 19 5.81 -6.89 4.12
N ASP A 20 4.97 -6.89 5.14
CA ASP A 20 4.88 -7.92 6.15
C ASP A 20 3.76 -8.93 5.83
N LYS A 21 3.45 -9.81 6.78
CA LYS A 21 2.34 -10.77 6.64
C LYS A 21 0.98 -10.08 6.78
N ALA A 22 0.88 -9.02 7.60
CA ALA A 22 -0.36 -8.34 7.89
C ALA A 22 -0.84 -7.49 6.69
N GLY A 23 0.07 -6.77 6.03
CA GLY A 23 -0.20 -5.99 4.82
C GLY A 23 -0.66 -6.87 3.66
N ARG A 24 0.02 -8.00 3.44
CA ARG A 24 -0.40 -9.00 2.45
C ARG A 24 -1.75 -9.64 2.79
N ALA A 25 -2.01 -9.95 4.05
CA ALA A 25 -3.31 -10.47 4.49
C ALA A 25 -4.43 -9.45 4.26
N THR A 26 -4.17 -8.17 4.55
CA THR A 26 -5.12 -7.07 4.36
C THR A 26 -5.45 -6.86 2.89
N TYR A 27 -4.45 -6.91 2.01
CA TYR A 27 -4.66 -6.90 0.56
C TYR A 27 -5.54 -8.08 0.10
N GLY A 28 -5.26 -9.29 0.61
CA GLY A 28 -6.07 -10.48 0.36
C GLY A 28 -7.53 -10.32 0.80
N GLN A 29 -7.77 -9.73 1.97
CA GLN A 29 -9.13 -9.46 2.48
C GLN A 29 -9.87 -8.45 1.60
N LEU A 30 -9.22 -7.36 1.20
CA LEU A 30 -9.84 -6.36 0.32
C LEU A 30 -10.16 -6.92 -1.08
N ARG A 31 -9.25 -7.75 -1.62
CA ARG A 31 -9.48 -8.44 -2.89
C ARG A 31 -10.61 -9.46 -2.79
N SER A 32 -10.68 -10.20 -1.69
CA SER A 32 -11.77 -11.15 -1.41
C SER A 32 -13.13 -10.46 -1.28
N ALA A 33 -13.15 -9.25 -0.72
CA ALA A 33 -14.32 -8.38 -0.66
C ALA A 33 -14.66 -7.68 -2.00
N ASN A 34 -14.01 -8.08 -3.10
CA ASN A 34 -14.28 -7.63 -4.46
C ASN A 34 -14.06 -6.12 -4.70
N PHE A 35 -13.23 -5.47 -3.88
CA PHE A 35 -12.83 -4.08 -4.10
C PHE A 35 -11.82 -3.98 -5.25
N PRO A 36 -11.83 -2.88 -6.05
CA PRO A 36 -10.88 -2.66 -7.14
C PRO A 36 -9.49 -2.24 -6.62
N VAL A 37 -8.85 -3.12 -5.84
CA VAL A 37 -7.55 -2.90 -5.20
C VAL A 37 -6.36 -3.25 -6.09
N TYR A 38 -5.36 -2.37 -6.09
CA TYR A 38 -4.11 -2.52 -6.81
C TYR A 38 -2.95 -2.49 -5.83
N ASP A 39 -2.21 -3.59 -5.78
CA ASP A 39 -1.02 -3.69 -4.96
C ASP A 39 0.08 -2.74 -5.50
N ARG A 40 0.56 -1.86 -4.62
CA ARG A 40 1.70 -0.97 -4.86
C ARG A 40 2.86 -1.26 -3.94
N SER A 41 2.76 -2.25 -3.04
CA SER A 41 3.87 -2.62 -2.16
C SER A 41 5.05 -3.22 -2.94
N CYS A 42 4.78 -3.75 -4.13
CA CYS A 42 5.81 -4.16 -5.09
C CYS A 42 6.79 -3.03 -5.48
N LEU A 43 6.40 -1.74 -5.38
CA LEU A 43 7.28 -0.62 -5.69
C LEU A 43 8.43 -0.46 -4.71
N TYR A 44 8.31 -1.04 -3.53
CA TYR A 44 9.30 -1.02 -2.45
C TYR A 44 9.49 -2.43 -1.88
N ALA A 45 9.45 -3.47 -2.73
CA ALA A 45 9.50 -4.87 -2.32
C ALA A 45 10.72 -5.23 -1.45
N ASP A 46 11.83 -4.52 -1.65
CA ASP A 46 13.08 -4.70 -0.88
C ASP A 46 13.09 -3.99 0.48
N TYR A 47 12.02 -3.23 0.79
CA TYR A 47 11.88 -2.41 1.99
C TYR A 47 10.65 -2.84 2.80
N ASN A 48 10.70 -2.59 4.11
CA ASN A 48 9.60 -2.99 5.00
C ASN A 48 8.33 -2.19 4.73
N ASP A 49 8.48 -0.90 4.47
CA ASP A 49 7.39 0.00 4.10
C ASP A 49 7.88 1.09 3.12
N PHE A 50 6.94 1.92 2.65
CA PHE A 50 7.27 3.00 1.72
C PHE A 50 8.16 4.08 2.35
N ASN A 51 8.04 4.33 3.66
CA ASN A 51 8.86 5.33 4.37
C ASN A 51 10.31 4.87 4.51
N ASP A 52 10.52 3.57 4.73
CA ASP A 52 11.81 2.91 4.80
C ASP A 52 12.54 3.03 3.46
N MET A 53 11.82 2.78 2.35
CA MET A 53 12.33 3.06 1.02
C MET A 53 12.74 4.54 0.85
N ILE A 54 11.90 5.48 1.26
CA ILE A 54 12.21 6.92 1.15
C ILE A 54 13.46 7.28 1.97
N ARG A 55 13.58 6.78 3.21
CA ARG A 55 14.73 7.03 4.08
C ARG A 55 16.03 6.48 3.53
N GLN A 56 15.95 5.34 2.84
CA GLN A 56 17.12 4.69 2.25
C GLN A 56 17.45 5.23 0.86
N ARG A 57 16.55 5.98 0.21
CA ARG A 57 16.88 6.73 -1.00
C ARG A 57 17.77 7.91 -0.62
N PRO A 58 18.94 8.07 -1.26
CA PRO A 58 19.70 9.30 -1.10
C PRO A 58 18.80 10.45 -1.51
N VAL A 59 18.60 11.41 -0.61
CA VAL A 59 17.94 12.68 -0.93
C VAL A 59 18.73 13.27 -2.09
N GLN A 60 18.18 13.24 -3.31
CA GLN A 60 18.75 14.01 -4.40
C GLN A 60 18.57 15.47 -4.03
N ASN A 61 19.67 16.10 -3.62
CA ASN A 61 19.90 17.49 -3.24
C ASN A 61 18.68 18.31 -2.75
N PRO A 62 18.69 18.82 -1.50
CA PRO A 62 17.88 19.99 -1.21
C PRO A 62 18.36 21.13 -2.11
N LEU A 63 17.47 21.62 -2.97
CA LEU A 63 17.63 22.91 -3.66
C LEU A 63 17.71 24.05 -2.64
#